data_AF-A0A099KR81-F1
#
_entry.id   AF-A0A099KR81-F1
#
_cell.length_a   1.000
_cell.length_b   1.000
_cell.length_c   1.000
_cell.angle_alpha   90.00
_cell.angle_beta   90.00
_cell.angle_gamma   90.00
#
_symmetry.space_group_name_H-M   'P 1'
#
loop_
_entity.id
_entity.type
_entity.pdbx_description
1 polymer ?
#
loop_
_entity_poly.entity_id
_entity_poly.type
_entity_poly.pdbx_seq_one_letter_code
_entity_poly.pdbx_strand_id
1 'polypeptide(L)'
;MTDEKKKAFIANWPVKHDKKLYQPGTEQKPLMLTKDQAAALLTLGAISELDEQPKQDGGLTDELSQEQQLATVVTAIGTMDLSLKENIIGNGSPDAGKLTELVGFTVSAAMRNEAWAQAQTNTSTEGEKA
;
A
#
# COMPACT_ATOMS: atom_id res chain seq x y z
N MET A 1 -16.10 29.64 16.17
CA MET A 1 -17.11 28.59 15.86
C MET A 1 -16.30 27.35 15.54
N THR A 2 -16.33 26.34 16.40
CA THR A 2 -15.53 25.13 16.24
C THR A 2 -16.28 24.21 15.29
N ASP A 3 -15.83 24.10 14.04
CA ASP A 3 -16.30 23.07 13.11
C ASP A 3 -15.95 21.70 13.70
N GLU A 4 -16.90 21.09 14.42
CA GLU A 4 -16.75 19.74 14.95
C GLU A 4 -16.70 18.77 13.77
N LYS A 5 -15.50 18.22 13.51
CA LYS A 5 -15.22 17.36 12.38
C LYS A 5 -16.06 16.07 12.50
N LYS A 6 -17.09 15.97 11.65
CA LYS A 6 -17.89 14.75 11.49
C LYS A 6 -17.03 13.70 10.79
N LYS A 7 -17.06 12.47 11.30
CA LYS A 7 -16.41 11.30 10.72
C LYS A 7 -17.48 10.36 10.15
N ALA A 8 -17.14 9.57 9.13
CA ALA A 8 -18.03 8.54 8.62
C ALA A 8 -17.99 7.26 9.49
N PHE A 9 -19.16 6.65 9.67
CA PHE A 9 -19.34 5.41 10.41
C PHE A 9 -20.25 4.44 9.62
N ILE A 10 -20.04 3.14 9.77
CA ILE A 10 -20.97 2.11 9.28
C ILE A 10 -21.92 1.74 10.41
N ALA A 11 -23.21 1.60 10.10
CA ALA A 11 -24.17 1.04 11.02
C ALA A 11 -24.16 -0.50 10.96
N ASN A 12 -23.88 -1.13 12.10
CA ASN A 12 -23.99 -2.58 12.29
C ASN A 12 -25.43 -2.97 12.69
N TRP A 13 -26.19 -2.01 13.21
CA TRP A 13 -27.56 -2.16 13.68
C TRP A 13 -28.45 -1.09 13.02
N PRO A 14 -29.78 -1.27 12.99
CA PRO A 14 -30.68 -0.23 12.53
C PRO A 14 -30.58 1.02 13.43
N VAL A 15 -29.86 2.05 12.97
CA VAL A 15 -29.66 3.30 13.72
C VAL A 15 -30.45 4.42 13.06
N LYS A 16 -31.31 5.09 13.83
CA LYS A 16 -32.02 6.29 13.37
C LYS A 16 -31.23 7.53 13.76
N HIS A 17 -30.71 8.25 12.79
CA HIS A 17 -29.94 9.48 13.00
C HIS A 17 -30.33 10.54 11.96
N ASP A 18 -30.43 11.81 12.36
CA ASP A 18 -30.79 12.93 11.46
C ASP A 18 -32.05 12.67 10.60
N LYS A 19 -33.09 12.08 11.21
CA LYS A 19 -34.33 11.65 10.55
C LYS A 19 -34.15 10.58 9.45
N LYS A 20 -32.94 10.07 9.24
CA LYS A 20 -32.61 8.96 8.34
C LYS A 20 -32.45 7.68 9.14
N LEU A 21 -32.86 6.56 8.55
CA LEU A 21 -32.64 5.23 9.09
C LEU A 21 -31.46 4.61 8.35
N TYR A 22 -30.45 4.18 9.11
CA TYR A 22 -29.27 3.50 8.62
C TYR A 22 -29.42 2.02 8.95
N GLN A 23 -29.47 1.17 7.93
CA GLN A 23 -29.61 -0.27 8.10
C GLN A 23 -28.28 -0.97 7.83
N PRO A 24 -27.98 -2.07 8.54
CA PRO A 24 -26.86 -2.94 8.21
C PRO A 24 -27.18 -3.75 6.95
N GLY A 25 -26.19 -3.98 6.07
CA GLY A 25 -26.36 -4.77 4.85
C GLY A 25 -25.65 -4.20 3.61
N THR A 26 -26.00 -4.72 2.43
CA THR A 26 -25.26 -4.52 1.17
C THR A 26 -25.30 -3.07 0.63
N GLU A 27 -26.24 -2.24 1.10
CA GLU A 27 -26.34 -0.81 0.77
C GLU A 27 -26.08 0.08 1.99
N GLN A 28 -25.05 -0.26 2.78
CA GLN A 28 -24.60 0.53 3.93
C GLN A 28 -24.19 1.95 3.51
N LYS A 29 -25.09 2.92 3.72
CA LYS A 29 -24.75 4.34 3.59
C LYS A 29 -23.93 4.80 4.79
N PRO A 30 -22.84 5.55 4.58
CA PRO A 30 -22.05 6.09 5.67
C PRO A 30 -22.89 7.03 6.54
N LEU A 31 -22.85 6.79 7.84
CA LEU A 31 -23.45 7.62 8.86
C LEU A 31 -22.41 8.64 9.34
N MET A 32 -22.63 9.92 9.02
CA MET A 32 -21.72 10.99 9.43
C MET A 32 -22.06 11.47 10.84
N LEU A 33 -21.19 11.19 11.80
CA LEU A 33 -21.39 11.54 13.21
C LEU A 33 -20.18 12.32 13.71
N THR A 34 -20.39 13.12 14.75
CA THR A 34 -19.26 13.68 15.49
C THR A 34 -18.70 12.66 16.48
N LYS A 35 -17.46 12.86 16.94
CA LYS A 35 -16.80 11.93 17.87
C LYS A 35 -17.64 11.66 19.13
N ASP A 36 -18.32 12.69 19.64
CA ASP A 36 -19.17 12.60 20.82
C ASP A 36 -20.43 11.75 20.54
N GLN A 37 -21.10 12.01 19.41
CA GLN A 37 -22.28 11.24 18.99
C GLN A 37 -21.94 9.78 18.67
N ALA A 38 -20.77 9.55 18.08
CA ALA A 38 -20.29 8.21 17.75
C ALA A 38 -19.84 7.43 18.99
N ALA A 39 -19.29 8.07 20.03
CA ALA A 39 -18.74 7.38 21.20
C ALA A 39 -19.77 6.47 21.88
N ALA A 40 -21.00 6.95 22.08
CA ALA A 40 -22.07 6.15 22.68
C ALA A 40 -22.46 4.96 21.79
N LEU A 41 -22.54 5.17 20.47
CA LEU A 41 -22.95 4.14 19.51
C LEU A 41 -21.83 3.12 19.25
N LEU A 42 -20.56 3.54 19.28
CA LEU A 42 -19.36 2.70 19.19
C LEU A 42 -19.23 1.82 20.42
N THR A 43 -19.45 2.38 21.61
CA THR A 43 -19.42 1.62 22.88
C THR A 43 -20.47 0.49 22.89
N LEU A 44 -21.62 0.74 22.26
CA LEU A 44 -22.69 -0.25 22.09
C LEU A 44 -22.44 -1.23 20.93
N GLY A 45 -21.42 -1.00 20.10
CA GLY A 45 -21.17 -1.77 18.87
C GLY A 45 -22.24 -1.56 17.78
N ALA A 46 -23.14 -0.60 17.95
CA ALA A 46 -24.21 -0.29 16.99
C ALA A 46 -23.67 0.30 15.69
N ILE A 47 -22.51 0.96 15.77
CA ILE A 47 -21.76 1.48 14.63
C ILE A 47 -20.29 1.06 14.72
N SER A 48 -19.60 1.09 13.59
CA SER A 48 -18.15 0.94 13.47
C SER A 48 -17.59 2.14 12.72
N GLU A 49 -16.35 2.52 13.02
CA GLU A 49 -15.67 3.54 12.24
C GLU A 49 -15.57 3.06 10.80
N LEU A 50 -16.25 3.76 9.90
CA LEU A 50 -15.91 3.65 8.49
C LEU A 50 -14.63 4.43 8.43
N ASP A 51 -13.50 3.74 8.38
CA ASP A 51 -12.23 4.43 8.24
C ASP A 51 -12.35 5.29 6.98
N GLU A 52 -12.51 6.61 7.18
CA GLU A 52 -12.20 7.57 6.15
C GLU A 52 -10.71 7.41 5.96
N GLN A 53 -10.33 6.43 5.15
CA GLN A 53 -9.00 6.35 4.60
C GLN A 53 -8.70 7.75 4.10
N PRO A 54 -7.69 8.43 4.65
CA PRO A 54 -7.26 9.69 4.11
C PRO A 54 -6.56 9.39 2.79
N LYS A 55 -7.28 9.06 1.70
CA LYS A 55 -6.64 8.51 0.48
C LYS A 55 -5.49 7.59 0.84
N GLN A 56 -5.76 6.57 1.63
CA GLN A 56 -4.89 5.41 1.55
C GLN A 56 -5.51 4.59 0.45
N ASP A 57 -4.83 4.60 -0.68
CA ASP A 57 -4.92 3.53 -1.65
C ASP A 57 -4.96 2.19 -0.89
N GLY A 58 -5.93 1.33 -1.22
CA GLY A 58 -6.27 0.17 -0.43
C GLY A 58 -5.12 -0.81 -0.28
N GLY A 59 -4.57 -0.91 0.93
CA GLY A 59 -3.85 -2.09 1.37
C GLY A 59 -4.82 -3.23 1.68
N LEU A 60 -5.28 -3.92 0.64
CA LEU A 60 -5.69 -5.33 0.70
C LEU A 60 -5.84 -5.95 -0.71
N THR A 61 -4.89 -5.63 -1.57
CA THR A 61 -4.17 -6.66 -2.31
C THR A 61 -2.72 -6.49 -1.88
N ASP A 62 -2.01 -7.58 -1.64
CA ASP A 62 -0.56 -7.61 -1.37
C ASP A 62 0.18 -7.17 -2.65
N GLU A 63 -0.01 -5.92 -3.06
CA GLU A 63 0.55 -5.32 -4.26
C GLU A 63 1.41 -4.18 -3.75
N LEU A 64 2.68 -4.47 -3.49
CA LEU A 64 3.71 -3.47 -3.16
C LEU A 64 3.51 -2.25 -4.07
N SER A 65 3.49 -1.04 -3.53
CA SER A 65 3.45 0.18 -4.35
C SER A 65 4.61 0.15 -5.35
N GLN A 66 4.45 0.74 -6.54
CA GLN A 66 5.48 0.73 -7.58
C GLN A 66 6.88 1.15 -7.07
N GLU A 67 6.93 2.10 -6.12
CA GLU A 67 8.16 2.53 -5.44
C GLU A 67 8.77 1.44 -4.55
N GLN A 68 7.95 0.68 -3.84
CA GLN A 68 8.37 -0.46 -3.01
C GLN A 68 8.76 -1.66 -3.87
N GLN A 69 8.04 -1.92 -4.96
CA GLN A 69 8.43 -2.92 -5.95
C GLN A 69 9.81 -2.59 -6.52
N LEU A 70 10.02 -1.35 -6.93
CA LEU A 70 11.29 -0.89 -7.46
C LEU A 70 12.42 -1.04 -6.43
N ALA A 71 12.20 -0.61 -5.19
CA ALA A 71 13.17 -0.79 -4.11
C ALA A 71 13.49 -2.27 -3.85
N THR A 72 12.48 -3.13 -3.85
CA THR A 72 12.65 -4.58 -3.69
C THR A 72 13.49 -5.17 -4.82
N VAL A 73 13.23 -4.76 -6.07
CA VAL A 73 14.04 -5.17 -7.23
C VAL A 73 15.48 -4.64 -7.11
N VAL A 74 15.70 -3.40 -6.69
CA VAL A 74 17.06 -2.86 -6.47
C VAL A 74 17.82 -3.67 -5.44
N THR A 75 17.20 -4.00 -4.31
CA THR A 75 17.80 -4.87 -3.29
C THR A 75 18.08 -6.27 -3.84
N ALA A 76 17.12 -6.85 -4.58
CA ALA A 76 17.25 -8.16 -5.20
C ALA A 76 18.45 -8.21 -6.15
N ILE A 77 18.64 -7.18 -6.98
CA ILE A 77 19.81 -7.02 -7.85
C ILE A 77 21.11 -6.99 -7.04
N GLY A 78 21.16 -6.29 -5.91
CA GLY A 78 22.34 -6.23 -5.05
C GLY A 78 22.65 -7.54 -4.33
N THR A 79 21.63 -8.36 -4.05
CA THR A 79 21.80 -9.72 -3.47
C THR A 79 22.07 -10.80 -4.51
N MET A 80 21.83 -10.50 -5.79
CA MET A 80 21.96 -11.44 -6.88
C MET A 80 23.43 -11.56 -7.31
N ASP A 81 23.90 -12.78 -7.56
CA ASP A 81 25.24 -12.98 -8.12
C ASP A 81 25.23 -12.65 -9.62
N LEU A 82 25.62 -11.41 -9.95
CA LEU A 82 25.70 -10.89 -11.32
C LEU A 82 26.93 -11.40 -12.09
N SER A 83 27.81 -12.21 -11.46
CA SER A 83 28.92 -12.87 -12.14
C SER A 83 28.44 -14.09 -12.92
N LEU A 84 27.28 -14.65 -12.56
CA LEU A 84 26.67 -15.77 -13.24
C LEU A 84 25.94 -15.31 -14.51
N LYS A 85 26.34 -15.87 -15.67
CA LYS A 85 25.72 -15.56 -16.97
C LYS A 85 24.24 -15.91 -17.08
N GLU A 86 23.71 -16.75 -16.19
CA GLU A 86 22.28 -17.07 -16.12
C GLU A 86 21.44 -15.98 -15.43
N ASN A 87 22.09 -15.11 -14.64
CA ASN A 87 21.44 -14.04 -13.89
C ASN A 87 21.46 -12.70 -14.63
N ILE A 88 22.21 -12.61 -15.73
CA ILE A 88 22.37 -11.40 -16.53
C ILE A 88 21.96 -11.65 -17.98
N ILE A 89 21.41 -10.62 -18.62
CA ILE A 89 21.16 -10.61 -20.06
C ILE A 89 22.41 -10.13 -20.81
N GLY A 90 22.43 -10.28 -22.14
CA GLY A 90 23.59 -9.95 -22.99
C GLY A 90 24.15 -8.52 -22.89
N ASN A 91 23.44 -7.60 -22.23
CA ASN A 91 23.90 -6.23 -21.95
C ASN A 91 24.49 -6.06 -20.53
N GLY A 92 24.69 -7.14 -19.78
CA GLY A 92 25.20 -7.11 -18.40
C GLY A 92 24.18 -6.73 -17.32
N SER A 93 22.96 -6.34 -17.72
CA SER A 93 21.86 -6.08 -16.78
C SER A 93 21.27 -7.39 -16.24
N PRO A 94 20.68 -7.38 -15.03
CA PRO A 94 20.03 -8.55 -14.45
C PRO A 94 18.82 -9.01 -15.27
N ASP A 95 18.61 -10.32 -15.34
CA ASP A 95 17.48 -10.94 -16.03
C ASP A 95 16.16 -10.68 -15.29
N ALA A 96 15.15 -10.22 -16.02
CA ALA A 96 13.86 -9.86 -15.45
C ALA A 96 13.07 -11.09 -14.96
N GLY A 97 13.24 -12.24 -15.61
CA GLY A 97 12.65 -13.50 -15.17
C GLY A 97 13.25 -13.92 -13.84
N LYS A 98 14.57 -13.88 -13.71
CA LYS A 98 15.25 -14.18 -12.45
C LYS A 98 14.91 -13.23 -11.32
N LEU A 99 14.79 -11.94 -11.61
CA LEU A 99 14.33 -10.97 -10.63
C LEU A 99 12.89 -11.26 -10.18
N THR A 100 12.01 -11.63 -11.11
CA THR A 100 10.62 -12.05 -10.80
C THR A 100 10.60 -13.26 -9.86
N GLU A 101 11.45 -14.27 -10.11
CA GLU A 101 11.60 -15.43 -9.22
C GLU A 101 12.08 -15.03 -7.81
N LEU A 102 12.95 -14.02 -7.73
CA LEU A 102 13.56 -13.57 -6.48
C LEU A 102 12.63 -12.68 -5.64
N VAL A 103 11.88 -11.77 -6.29
CA VAL A 103 11.00 -10.81 -5.60
C VAL A 103 9.56 -11.31 -5.45
N GLY A 104 9.19 -12.38 -6.17
CA GLY A 104 7.86 -12.98 -6.08
C GLY A 104 6.75 -12.23 -6.82
N PHE A 105 7.07 -11.18 -7.57
CA PHE A 105 6.13 -10.43 -8.42
C PHE A 105 6.74 -10.16 -9.80
N THR A 106 5.88 -9.98 -10.81
CA THR A 106 6.29 -9.80 -12.22
C THR A 106 7.09 -8.51 -12.40
N VAL A 107 8.38 -8.64 -12.68
CA VAL A 107 9.27 -7.51 -12.98
C VAL A 107 9.24 -7.20 -14.47
N SER A 108 8.74 -6.03 -14.82
CA SER A 108 8.75 -5.55 -16.21
C SER A 108 10.15 -5.07 -16.63
N ALA A 109 10.44 -5.08 -17.94
CA ALA A 109 11.73 -4.62 -18.47
C ALA A 109 12.06 -3.15 -18.11
N ALA A 110 11.05 -2.28 -18.04
CA ALA A 110 11.20 -0.90 -17.59
C ALA A 110 11.65 -0.83 -16.11
N MET A 111 10.92 -1.51 -15.21
CA MET A 111 11.26 -1.58 -13.79
C MET A 111 12.64 -2.17 -13.54
N ARG A 112 13.02 -3.23 -14.27
CA ARG A 112 14.37 -3.80 -14.22
C ARG A 112 15.43 -2.80 -14.67
N ASN A 113 15.19 -2.03 -15.74
CA ASN A 113 16.14 -1.01 -16.19
C ASN A 113 16.29 0.13 -15.19
N GLU A 114 15.18 0.60 -14.61
CA GLU A 114 15.20 1.63 -13.57
C GLU A 114 15.90 1.14 -12.30
N ALA A 115 15.60 -0.08 -11.86
CA ALA A 115 16.25 -0.70 -10.71
C ALA A 115 17.75 -0.94 -10.99
N TRP A 116 18.12 -1.34 -12.22
CA TRP A 116 19.51 -1.52 -12.61
C TRP A 116 20.29 -0.21 -12.65
N ALA A 117 19.68 0.88 -13.12
CA ALA A 117 20.27 2.20 -13.06
C ALA A 117 20.53 2.62 -11.60
N GLN A 118 19.54 2.41 -10.73
CA GLN A 118 19.67 2.71 -9.30
C GLN A 118 20.69 1.83 -8.57
N ALA A 119 20.77 0.54 -8.92
CA ALA A 119 21.77 -0.36 -8.37
C ALA A 119 23.20 0.10 -8.73
N GLN A 120 23.41 0.51 -9.99
CA GLN A 120 24.71 1.05 -10.43
C GLN A 120 25.06 2.37 -9.71
N THR A 121 24.10 3.26 -9.48
CA THR A 121 24.34 4.48 -8.69
C THR A 121 24.62 4.18 -7.22
N ASN A 122 23.94 3.19 -6.63
CA ASN A 122 24.17 2.78 -5.25
C ASN A 122 25.53 2.09 -5.06
N THR A 123 26.02 1.31 -6.03
CA THR A 123 27.38 0.74 -5.97
C THR A 123 28.47 1.82 -6.02
N SER A 124 28.16 3.04 -6.46
CA SER A 124 29.09 4.18 -6.41
C SER A 124 29.05 4.96 -5.08
N THR A 125 28.14 4.60 -4.15
CA THR A 125 27.92 5.31 -2.88
C THR A 125 28.32 4.46 -1.65
N GLU A 126 29.03 3.35 -1.85
CA GLU A 126 29.64 2.55 -0.77
C GLU A 126 31.18 2.65 -0.79
N GLY A 127 31.70 3.77 -1.29
CA GLY A 127 33.13 4.08 -1.39
C GLY A 127 33.57 5.36 -0.67
N GLU A 128 32.74 5.95 0.21
CA GLU A 128 33.14 7.12 0.99
C GLU A 128 32.66 7.02 2.45
N LYS A 129 33.28 6.11 3.20
CA LYS A 129 33.66 6.27 4.62
C LYS A 129 34.34 4.99 5.12
N ALA A 130 35.67 4.95 5.03
CA ALA A 130 36.56 4.38 6.04
C ALA A 130 38.01 4.81 5.75
#